data_AF-A0A554L309-F1
#
_entry.id   AF-A0A554L309-F1
#
_cell.length_a   1.000
_cell.length_b   1.000
_cell.length_c   1.000
_cell.angle_alpha   90.00
_cell.angle_beta   90.00
_cell.angle_gamma   90.00
#
_symmetry.space_group_name_H-M   'P 1'
#
loop_
_entity.id
_entity.type
_entity.pdbx_description
1 polymer ?
#
loop_
_entity_poly.entity_id
_entity_poly.type
_entity_poly.pdbx_seq_one_letter_code
_entity_poly.pdbx_strand_id
1 'polypeptide(L)'
;MKTSRGFTLIELLVVIAIIGILSSVVLAALNQARIKARNARRASDLKQLQTALELYNSDNSHYPFTSASAYEYRSTCSGQSWWGGSYAPQDVIPGLVPVYIPAMPLEPSGGIGSSCCYIYGVAPGGTDYKLLDFNCAEIDYMGYPGLVDVNRDGGPNTCILDGSAPWAWAVYSGEGSKCM
;
A
#
# COMPACT_ATOMS: atom_id res chain seq x y z
N MET A 1 3.75 -1.69 67.32
CA MET A 1 2.46 -2.00 66.69
C MET A 1 2.43 -1.37 65.31
N LYS A 2 2.28 -2.14 64.23
CA LYS A 2 2.17 -1.59 62.86
C LYS A 2 0.71 -1.18 62.63
N THR A 3 0.46 0.11 62.45
CA THR A 3 -0.85 0.62 62.03
C THR A 3 -1.04 0.35 60.54
N SER A 4 -1.98 -0.54 60.20
CA SER A 4 -2.41 -0.74 58.82
C SER A 4 -3.29 0.44 58.41
N ARG A 5 -2.87 1.19 57.39
CA ARG A 5 -3.69 2.23 56.75
C ARG A 5 -4.52 1.57 55.66
N GLY A 6 -5.84 1.55 55.83
CA GLY A 6 -6.77 1.11 54.78
C GLY A 6 -7.01 2.22 53.76
N PHE A 7 -7.21 1.84 52.50
CA PHE A 7 -7.66 2.75 51.45
C PHE A 7 -9.11 3.15 51.67
N THR A 8 -9.43 4.43 51.43
CA THR A 8 -10.81 4.90 51.40
C THR A 8 -11.46 4.58 50.05
N LEU A 9 -12.79 4.39 50.05
CA LEU A 9 -13.55 4.17 48.81
C LEU A 9 -13.41 5.34 47.82
N ILE A 10 -13.26 6.57 48.33
CA ILE A 10 -13.09 7.77 47.51
C ILE A 10 -11.74 7.76 46.82
N GLU A 11 -10.67 7.37 47.51
CA GLU A 11 -9.33 7.26 46.90
C GLU A 11 -9.33 6.25 45.75
N LEU A 12 -10.00 5.11 45.92
CA LEU A 12 -10.09 4.10 44.86
C LEU A 12 -10.96 4.58 43.68
N LEU A 13 -12.04 5.30 43.95
CA LEU A 13 -12.94 5.85 42.93
C LEU A 13 -12.25 6.92 42.06
N VAL A 14 -11.45 7.80 42.66
CA VAL A 14 -10.71 8.82 41.90
C VAL A 14 -9.66 8.19 40.98
N VAL A 15 -8.98 7.13 41.45
CA VAL A 15 -7.96 6.44 40.65
C VAL A 15 -8.55 5.79 39.40
N ILE A 16 -9.67 5.06 39.52
CA ILE A 16 -10.31 4.45 38.35
C ILE A 16 -10.85 5.50 37.38
N ALA A 17 -11.32 6.65 37.88
CA ALA A 17 -11.78 7.75 37.04
C ALA A 17 -10.62 8.33 36.21
N ILE A 18 -9.45 8.55 36.82
CA ILE A 18 -8.25 9.05 36.11
C ILE A 18 -7.75 8.02 35.09
N ILE A 19 -7.67 6.73 35.46
CA ILE A 19 -7.28 5.66 34.53
C ILE A 19 -8.25 5.58 33.35
N GLY A 20 -9.55 5.71 33.59
CA GLY A 20 -10.58 5.73 32.54
C GLY A 20 -10.34 6.85 31.52
N ILE A 21 -10.11 8.08 32.00
CA ILE A 21 -9.84 9.24 31.13
C ILE A 21 -8.55 9.02 30.33
N LEU A 22 -7.44 8.67 30.99
CA LEU A 22 -6.14 8.47 30.33
C LEU A 22 -6.18 7.32 29.31
N SER A 23 -6.83 6.21 29.65
CA SER A 23 -6.93 5.04 28.76
C SER A 23 -7.69 5.34 27.46
N SER A 24 -8.77 6.14 27.53
CA SER A 24 -9.53 6.54 26.34
C SER A 24 -8.70 7.34 25.33
N VAL A 25 -7.87 8.27 25.79
CA VAL A 25 -6.98 9.10 24.95
C VAL A 25 -5.90 8.22 24.30
N VAL A 26 -5.31 7.30 25.07
CA VAL A 26 -4.28 6.38 24.58
C VAL A 26 -4.82 5.45 23.50
N LEU A 27 -6.03 4.92 23.65
CA LEU A 27 -6.65 4.04 22.65
C LEU A 27 -6.89 4.77 21.31
N ALA A 28 -7.38 6.02 21.35
CA ALA A 28 -7.56 6.82 20.15
C ALA A 28 -6.22 7.09 19.42
N ALA A 29 -5.17 7.42 20.17
CA ALA A 29 -3.83 7.67 19.61
C ALA A 29 -3.21 6.40 19.00
N LEU A 30 -3.42 5.23 19.62
CA LEU A 30 -2.87 3.95 19.14
C LEU A 30 -3.45 3.54 17.78
N ASN A 31 -4.75 3.78 17.56
CA ASN A 31 -5.39 3.46 16.27
C ASN A 31 -4.77 4.29 15.12
N GLN A 32 -4.54 5.58 15.34
CA GLN A 32 -3.87 6.44 14.36
C GLN A 32 -2.42 6.01 14.12
N ALA A 33 -1.68 5.65 15.17
CA ALA A 33 -0.31 5.16 15.04
C ALA A 33 -0.20 3.88 14.21
N ARG A 34 -1.15 2.94 14.37
CA ARG A 34 -1.22 1.71 13.58
C ARG A 34 -1.47 1.99 12.10
N ILE A 35 -2.38 2.92 11.78
CA ILE A 35 -2.64 3.35 10.39
C ILE A 35 -1.36 3.94 9.79
N LYS A 36 -0.70 4.86 10.49
CA LYS A 36 0.57 5.46 10.04
C LYS A 36 1.67 4.43 9.79
N ALA A 37 1.78 3.41 10.66
CA ALA A 37 2.74 2.33 10.49
C ALA A 37 2.47 1.48 9.24
N ARG A 38 1.20 1.13 8.97
CA ARG A 38 0.80 0.43 7.73
C ARG A 38 1.10 1.25 6.49
N ASN A 39 0.79 2.54 6.53
CA ASN A 39 1.08 3.49 5.45
C ASN A 39 2.59 3.62 5.18
N ALA A 40 3.41 3.76 6.23
CA ALA A 40 4.87 3.76 6.09
C ALA A 40 5.40 2.45 5.47
N ARG A 41 4.78 1.32 5.81
CA ARG A 41 5.13 0.02 5.26
C ARG A 41 4.83 -0.07 3.75
N ARG A 42 3.60 0.27 3.32
CA ARG A 42 3.22 0.28 1.89
C ARG A 42 4.13 1.20 1.06
N ALA A 43 4.43 2.38 1.59
CA ALA A 43 5.35 3.32 0.94
C ALA A 43 6.77 2.73 0.77
N SER A 44 7.25 1.98 1.76
CA SER A 44 8.53 1.28 1.65
C SER A 44 8.47 0.11 0.67
N ASP A 45 7.38 -0.65 0.68
CA ASP A 45 7.18 -1.80 -0.19
C ASP A 45 7.13 -1.38 -1.67
N LEU A 46 6.40 -0.30 -2.03
CA LEU A 46 6.39 0.26 -3.39
C LEU A 46 7.78 0.69 -3.86
N LYS A 47 8.57 1.33 -2.99
CA LYS A 47 9.95 1.74 -3.31
C LYS A 47 10.89 0.56 -3.50
N GLN A 48 10.73 -0.49 -2.69
CA GLN A 48 11.50 -1.72 -2.84
C GLN A 48 11.19 -2.40 -4.18
N LEU A 49 9.91 -2.46 -4.55
CA LEU A 49 9.48 -3.02 -5.84
C LEU A 49 9.95 -2.19 -7.02
N GLN A 50 9.86 -0.86 -6.94
CA GLN A 50 10.44 0.04 -7.94
C GLN A 50 11.93 -0.24 -8.13
N THR A 51 12.70 -0.28 -7.04
CA THR A 51 14.15 -0.56 -7.13
C THR A 51 14.44 -1.91 -7.80
N ALA A 52 13.65 -2.94 -7.47
CA ALA A 52 13.78 -4.26 -8.08
C ALA A 52 13.42 -4.26 -9.57
N LEU A 53 12.41 -3.49 -9.98
CA LEU A 53 12.02 -3.32 -11.38
C LEU A 53 13.10 -2.59 -12.18
N GLU A 54 13.74 -1.56 -11.60
CA GLU A 54 14.87 -0.88 -12.23
C GLU A 54 16.08 -1.81 -12.41
N LEU A 55 16.36 -2.67 -11.42
CA LEU A 55 17.41 -3.70 -11.55
C LEU A 55 17.06 -4.73 -12.64
N TYR A 56 15.82 -5.20 -12.69
CA TYR A 56 15.37 -6.10 -13.75
C TYR A 56 15.55 -5.47 -15.14
N ASN A 57 15.17 -4.20 -15.30
CA ASN A 57 15.33 -3.47 -16.54
C ASN A 57 16.81 -3.26 -16.90
N SER A 58 17.69 -3.03 -15.92
CA SER A 58 19.14 -2.96 -16.14
C SER A 58 19.70 -4.27 -16.71
N ASP A 59 19.20 -5.42 -16.25
CA ASP A 59 19.69 -6.74 -16.67
C ASP A 59 19.06 -7.22 -17.99
N ASN A 60 17.81 -6.87 -18.26
CA ASN A 60 17.03 -7.40 -19.39
C ASN A 60 16.72 -6.37 -20.48
N SER A 61 17.01 -5.08 -20.25
CA SER A 61 16.68 -3.94 -21.14
C SER A 61 15.18 -3.75 -21.40
N HIS A 62 14.32 -4.37 -20.58
CA HIS A 62 12.88 -4.17 -20.55
C HIS A 62 12.35 -4.48 -19.15
N TYR A 63 11.18 -3.95 -18.81
CA TYR A 63 10.44 -4.36 -17.60
C TYR A 63 9.78 -5.73 -17.77
N PRO A 64 9.41 -6.42 -16.70
CA PRO A 64 8.72 -7.71 -16.77
C PRO A 64 7.39 -7.65 -17.52
N PHE A 65 7.23 -8.41 -18.60
CA PHE A 65 5.96 -8.53 -19.33
C PHE A 65 5.71 -9.98 -19.77
N THR A 66 4.46 -10.33 -20.06
CA THR A 66 4.13 -11.62 -20.70
C THR A 66 3.49 -11.45 -22.09
N SER A 67 2.98 -10.26 -22.38
CA SER A 67 2.43 -9.90 -23.69
C SER A 67 3.24 -8.76 -24.35
N ALA A 68 3.69 -8.99 -25.58
CA ALA A 68 4.36 -7.96 -26.39
C ALA A 68 3.37 -7.13 -27.23
N SER A 69 2.09 -7.50 -27.27
CA SER A 69 1.11 -6.97 -28.22
C SER A 69 0.04 -6.07 -27.61
N ALA A 70 -0.07 -6.02 -26.29
CA ALA A 70 -1.08 -5.22 -25.58
C ALA A 70 -0.59 -4.84 -24.19
N TYR A 71 -1.20 -3.81 -23.61
CA TYR A 71 -1.04 -3.49 -22.19
C TYR A 71 -1.51 -4.66 -21.35
N GLU A 72 -0.76 -4.96 -20.30
CA GLU A 72 -1.04 -6.04 -19.39
C GLU A 72 -1.20 -5.49 -17.97
N TYR A 73 -2.24 -5.91 -17.27
CA TYR A 73 -2.46 -5.63 -15.86
C TYR A 73 -2.51 -6.95 -15.10
N ARG A 74 -1.77 -7.00 -13.98
CA ARG A 74 -1.68 -8.17 -13.10
C ARG A 74 -1.89 -7.70 -11.67
N SER A 75 -2.68 -8.42 -10.90
CA SER A 75 -2.95 -8.05 -9.51
C SER A 75 -3.15 -9.24 -8.60
N THR A 76 -2.94 -9.03 -7.29
CA THR A 76 -3.38 -9.98 -6.25
C THR A 76 -4.85 -9.77 -5.86
N CYS A 77 -5.55 -8.82 -6.48
CA CYS A 77 -6.89 -8.41 -6.08
C CYS A 77 -7.89 -9.53 -6.39
N SER A 78 -8.46 -10.15 -5.37
CA SER A 78 -9.50 -11.17 -5.53
C SER A 78 -10.80 -10.51 -6.02
N GLY A 79 -11.32 -10.94 -7.17
CA GLY A 79 -12.63 -10.49 -7.67
C GLY A 79 -12.61 -9.21 -8.51
N GLN A 80 -11.44 -8.66 -8.84
CA GLN A 80 -11.31 -7.51 -9.74
C GLN A 80 -10.91 -7.95 -11.17
N SER A 81 -11.81 -8.63 -11.86
CA SER A 81 -11.59 -9.17 -13.21
C SER A 81 -11.38 -8.10 -14.30
N TRP A 82 -11.63 -6.83 -14.00
CA TRP A 82 -11.51 -5.70 -14.93
C TRP A 82 -10.05 -5.29 -15.18
N TRP A 83 -9.13 -5.66 -14.28
CA TRP A 83 -7.71 -5.26 -14.29
C TRP A 83 -6.77 -6.45 -14.45
N GLY A 84 -7.21 -7.46 -15.20
CA GLY A 84 -6.51 -8.74 -15.32
C GLY A 84 -6.74 -9.63 -14.10
N GLY A 85 -6.60 -10.94 -14.31
CA GLY A 85 -7.00 -11.97 -13.34
C GLY A 85 -6.33 -11.84 -11.97
N SER A 86 -6.82 -12.62 -11.00
CA SER A 86 -6.20 -12.75 -9.68
C SER A 86 -4.98 -13.68 -9.79
N TYR A 87 -3.79 -13.10 -9.73
CA TYR A 87 -2.52 -13.83 -9.72
C TYR A 87 -2.08 -14.12 -8.28
N ALA A 88 -1.32 -15.19 -8.10
CA ALA A 88 -0.62 -15.39 -6.84
C ALA A 88 0.40 -14.25 -6.63
N PRO A 89 0.72 -13.86 -5.38
CA PRO A 89 1.58 -12.70 -5.12
C PRO A 89 2.89 -12.72 -5.90
N GLN A 90 3.58 -13.87 -5.93
CA GLN A 90 4.84 -14.02 -6.66
C GLN A 90 4.73 -13.87 -8.19
N ASP A 91 3.53 -14.04 -8.75
CA ASP A 91 3.28 -14.03 -10.19
C ASP A 91 2.73 -12.68 -10.68
N VAL A 92 2.51 -11.71 -9.79
CA VAL A 92 2.04 -10.36 -10.18
C VAL A 92 3.08 -9.64 -11.02
N ILE A 93 4.36 -9.78 -10.69
CA ILE A 93 5.46 -9.22 -11.49
C ILE A 93 6.33 -10.40 -11.96
N PRO A 94 6.22 -10.82 -13.23
CA PRO A 94 6.84 -12.06 -13.70
C PRO A 94 8.37 -12.00 -13.58
N GLY A 95 8.99 -13.04 -13.01
CA GLY A 95 10.45 -13.12 -12.91
C GLY A 95 11.12 -12.17 -11.92
N LEU A 96 10.36 -11.37 -11.16
CA LEU A 96 10.91 -10.51 -10.11
C LEU A 96 11.28 -11.30 -8.85
N VAL A 97 10.42 -12.24 -8.45
CA VAL A 97 10.66 -13.19 -7.37
C VAL A 97 11.14 -14.53 -7.95
N PRO A 98 12.17 -15.20 -7.38
CA PRO A 98 12.95 -14.82 -6.19
C PRO A 98 14.24 -14.03 -6.50
N VAL A 99 14.49 -13.68 -7.76
CA VAL A 99 15.81 -13.20 -8.22
C VAL A 99 16.14 -11.79 -7.71
N TYR A 100 15.20 -10.85 -7.86
CA TYR A 100 15.41 -9.44 -7.50
C TYR A 100 14.84 -9.10 -6.12
N ILE A 101 13.84 -9.85 -5.68
CA ILE A 101 13.28 -9.77 -4.32
C ILE A 101 12.97 -11.19 -3.79
N PRO A 102 13.16 -11.45 -2.48
CA PRO A 102 12.98 -12.79 -1.92
C PRO A 102 11.51 -13.24 -1.88
N ALA A 103 10.58 -12.29 -1.74
CA ALA A 103 9.13 -12.53 -1.77
C ALA A 103 8.42 -11.21 -2.07
N MET A 104 7.25 -11.29 -2.71
CA MET A 104 6.39 -10.13 -2.89
C MET A 104 5.88 -9.62 -1.54
N PRO A 105 5.92 -8.31 -1.28
CA PRO A 105 5.36 -7.72 -0.06
C PRO A 105 3.88 -8.09 0.09
N LEU A 106 3.51 -8.48 1.31
CA LEU A 106 2.11 -8.72 1.65
C LEU A 106 1.50 -7.44 2.22
N GLU A 107 0.30 -7.10 1.74
CA GLU A 107 -0.46 -5.96 2.26
C GLU A 107 -0.65 -6.04 3.79
N PRO A 108 -0.25 -5.00 4.55
CA PRO A 108 -0.17 -5.04 6.01
C PRO A 108 -1.53 -5.03 6.72
N SER A 109 -2.65 -4.90 5.99
CA SER A 109 -4.01 -4.96 6.52
C SER A 109 -4.57 -6.40 6.65
N GLY A 110 -3.86 -7.43 6.20
CA GLY A 110 -4.24 -8.83 6.46
C GLY A 110 -4.45 -9.74 5.25
N GLY A 111 -3.89 -9.43 4.08
CA GLY A 111 -3.76 -10.38 2.98
C GLY A 111 -5.05 -10.83 2.28
N ILE A 112 -4.80 -11.49 1.15
CA ILE A 112 -5.67 -12.08 0.11
C ILE A 112 -7.17 -12.19 0.46
N GLY A 113 -8.00 -11.38 -0.20
CA GLY A 113 -9.44 -11.21 0.09
C GLY A 113 -9.81 -9.79 0.55
N SER A 114 -8.79 -9.00 0.88
CA SER A 114 -8.93 -7.60 1.28
C SER A 114 -9.05 -6.69 0.05
N SER A 115 -9.85 -5.63 0.17
CA SER A 115 -9.94 -4.53 -0.79
C SER A 115 -8.56 -3.96 -1.19
N CYS A 116 -7.57 -3.97 -0.29
CA CYS A 116 -6.18 -3.57 -0.57
C CYS A 116 -5.39 -4.62 -1.36
N CYS A 117 -4.70 -4.22 -2.42
CA CYS A 117 -3.82 -5.09 -3.20
C CYS A 117 -2.83 -4.29 -4.06
N TYR A 118 -1.77 -4.94 -4.52
CA TYR A 118 -0.88 -4.35 -5.52
C TYR A 118 -1.33 -4.69 -6.94
N ILE A 119 -1.31 -3.70 -7.82
CA ILE A 119 -1.57 -3.86 -9.26
C ILE A 119 -0.33 -3.42 -10.01
N TYR A 120 0.15 -4.30 -10.89
CA TYR A 120 1.24 -4.07 -11.82
C TYR A 120 0.67 -3.97 -13.24
N GLY A 121 0.79 -2.78 -13.84
CA GLY A 121 0.51 -2.51 -15.24
C GLY A 121 1.81 -2.37 -16.02
N VAL A 122 1.88 -2.98 -17.20
CA VAL A 122 3.06 -2.91 -18.08
C VAL A 122 2.66 -2.68 -19.53
N ALA A 123 3.46 -1.87 -20.21
CA ALA A 123 3.33 -1.58 -21.62
C ALA A 123 3.66 -2.79 -22.50
N PRO A 124 3.12 -2.87 -23.72
CA PRO A 124 3.54 -3.88 -24.69
C PRO A 124 5.07 -3.88 -24.86
N GLY A 125 5.70 -5.04 -24.63
CA GLY A 125 7.15 -5.20 -24.77
C GLY A 125 7.97 -4.64 -23.60
N GLY A 126 7.32 -4.29 -22.47
CA GLY A 126 8.03 -3.90 -21.25
C GLY A 126 8.77 -2.57 -21.35
N THR A 127 8.31 -1.64 -22.20
CA THR A 127 8.96 -0.32 -22.33
C THR A 127 8.73 0.57 -21.11
N ASP A 128 7.60 0.39 -20.43
CA ASP A 128 7.15 1.21 -19.31
C ASP A 128 6.27 0.40 -18.37
N TYR A 129 6.22 0.80 -17.10
CA TYR A 129 5.34 0.19 -16.10
C TYR A 129 4.69 1.21 -15.17
N LYS A 130 3.59 0.78 -14.54
CA LYS A 130 2.93 1.45 -13.42
C LYS A 130 2.60 0.42 -12.35
N LEU A 131 3.02 0.68 -11.12
CA LEU A 131 2.72 -0.14 -9.95
C LEU A 131 1.96 0.70 -8.95
N LEU A 132 0.84 0.19 -8.44
CA LEU A 132 -0.05 0.93 -7.55
C LEU A 132 -0.59 0.08 -6.40
N ASP A 133 -0.85 0.70 -5.25
CA ASP A 133 -1.62 0.09 -4.15
C ASP A 133 -3.11 0.45 -4.29
N PHE A 134 -3.92 -0.54 -4.68
CA PHE A 134 -5.32 -0.34 -5.02
C PHE A 134 -6.23 -0.52 -3.80
N ASN A 135 -7.24 0.35 -3.65
CA ASN A 135 -8.39 0.20 -2.73
C ASN A 135 -8.01 0.03 -1.26
N CYS A 136 -7.01 0.84 -0.89
CA CYS A 136 -6.54 1.01 0.47
C CYS A 136 -7.22 2.19 1.17
N ALA A 137 -8.40 1.94 1.73
CA ALA A 137 -9.27 2.92 2.38
C ALA A 137 -8.68 3.65 3.63
N GLU A 138 -7.46 3.33 4.06
CA GLU A 138 -6.83 3.88 5.28
C GLU A 138 -5.69 4.87 5.00
N ILE A 139 -5.53 5.31 3.75
CA ILE A 139 -4.38 6.13 3.36
C ILE A 139 -4.60 7.60 3.74
N ASP A 140 -3.59 8.17 4.42
CA ASP A 140 -3.39 9.62 4.51
C ASP A 140 -2.65 10.06 3.24
N TYR A 141 -3.43 10.41 2.19
CA TYR A 141 -2.90 10.68 0.85
C TYR A 141 -1.93 11.86 0.82
N MET A 142 -2.00 12.77 1.81
CA MET A 142 -1.13 13.93 1.89
C MET A 142 0.18 13.66 2.67
N GLY A 143 0.30 12.50 3.33
CA GLY A 143 1.46 12.15 4.14
C GLY A 143 2.72 11.75 3.38
N TYR A 144 2.60 11.40 2.08
CA TYR A 144 3.73 10.95 1.24
C TYR A 144 3.66 11.59 -0.17
N PRO A 145 3.98 12.87 -0.32
CA PRO A 145 3.84 13.60 -1.59
C PRO A 145 4.79 13.12 -2.70
N GLY A 146 5.75 12.25 -2.40
CA GLY A 146 6.62 11.62 -3.41
C GLY A 146 6.06 10.32 -4.01
N LEU A 147 4.92 9.85 -3.49
CA LEU A 147 4.20 8.66 -3.98
C LEU A 147 2.80 9.03 -4.53
N VAL A 148 2.47 10.32 -4.51
CA VAL A 148 1.22 10.94 -4.95
C VAL A 148 1.57 12.09 -5.87
N ASP A 149 0.96 12.15 -7.05
CA ASP A 149 0.99 13.36 -7.86
C ASP A 149 -0.23 14.21 -7.49
N VAL A 150 -0.03 15.14 -6.55
CA VAL A 150 -1.07 16.07 -6.03
C VAL A 150 -1.80 16.83 -7.14
N ASN A 151 -1.19 17.03 -8.30
CA ASN A 151 -1.80 17.76 -9.42
C ASN A 151 -2.67 16.87 -10.33
N ARG A 152 -2.64 15.55 -10.15
CA ARG A 152 -3.21 14.60 -11.10
C ARG A 152 -4.12 13.55 -10.48
N ASP A 153 -3.87 13.15 -9.23
CA ASP A 153 -4.71 12.18 -8.49
C ASP A 153 -6.02 12.80 -7.94
N GLY A 154 -6.29 14.06 -8.30
CA GLY A 154 -7.54 14.80 -8.08
C GLY A 154 -7.80 15.92 -9.09
N GLY A 155 -7.10 15.90 -10.24
CA GLY A 155 -7.21 16.88 -11.31
C GLY A 155 -7.92 16.32 -12.56
N PRO A 156 -8.45 17.17 -13.46
CA PRO A 156 -9.32 16.79 -14.59
C PRO A 156 -8.60 16.10 -15.77
N ASN A 157 -7.58 15.29 -15.54
CA ASN A 157 -6.86 14.57 -16.59
C ASN A 157 -7.49 13.20 -16.86
N THR A 158 -7.79 12.95 -18.14
CA THR A 158 -8.67 11.88 -18.67
C THR A 158 -7.98 10.52 -18.86
N CYS A 159 -7.07 10.12 -17.98
CA CYS A 159 -6.41 8.81 -18.09
C CYS A 159 -7.28 7.73 -17.43
N ILE A 160 -7.68 6.72 -18.21
CA ILE A 160 -8.81 5.81 -17.91
C ILE A 160 -8.58 4.93 -16.66
N LEU A 161 -7.35 4.82 -16.15
CA LEU A 161 -7.12 4.18 -14.84
C LEU A 161 -7.49 5.05 -13.64
N ASP A 162 -7.39 6.37 -13.77
CA ASP A 162 -7.65 7.32 -12.67
C ASP A 162 -9.14 7.65 -12.50
N GLY A 163 -10.01 7.15 -13.38
CA GLY A 163 -11.45 7.33 -13.27
C GLY A 163 -12.14 6.51 -12.17
N SER A 164 -11.43 5.60 -11.50
CA SER A 164 -12.06 4.63 -10.57
C SER A 164 -11.41 4.49 -9.18
N ALA A 165 -10.24 5.09 -8.94
CA ALA A 165 -9.59 5.00 -7.63
C ALA A 165 -8.75 6.26 -7.30
N PRO A 166 -9.39 7.39 -6.91
CA PRO A 166 -8.72 8.58 -6.38
C PRO A 166 -8.04 8.34 -5.00
N TRP A 167 -7.63 7.11 -4.72
CA TRP A 167 -7.19 6.63 -3.41
C TRP A 167 -6.11 5.54 -3.51
N ALA A 168 -5.11 5.77 -4.35
CA ALA A 168 -3.95 4.89 -4.53
C ALA A 168 -2.65 5.70 -4.57
N TRP A 169 -1.57 5.14 -4.04
CA TRP A 169 -0.19 5.49 -4.30
C TRP A 169 0.35 4.70 -5.48
N ALA A 170 1.22 5.34 -6.26
CA ALA A 170 1.78 4.72 -7.43
C ALA A 170 3.26 5.07 -7.64
N VAL A 171 3.98 4.16 -8.28
CA VAL A 171 5.32 4.35 -8.82
C VAL A 171 5.33 3.91 -10.28
N TYR A 172 6.14 4.56 -11.10
CA TYR A 172 6.17 4.34 -12.55
C TYR A 172 7.55 4.61 -13.13
N SER A 173 7.85 4.03 -14.29
CA SER A 173 9.13 4.17 -15.01
C SER A 173 9.39 5.57 -15.59
N GLY A 174 8.34 6.31 -15.96
CA GLY A 174 8.46 7.58 -16.66
C GLY A 174 7.14 8.33 -16.85
N GLU A 175 7.16 9.47 -17.54
CA GLU A 175 5.94 10.28 -17.70
C GLU A 175 4.88 9.66 -18.61
N GLY A 176 5.30 8.80 -19.55
CA GLY A 176 4.40 8.06 -20.43
C GLY A 176 3.62 6.95 -19.73
N SER A 177 4.20 6.31 -18.70
CA SER A 177 3.54 5.29 -17.88
C SER A 177 2.49 5.83 -16.91
N LYS A 178 2.41 7.16 -16.72
CA LYS A 178 1.44 7.79 -15.81
C LYS A 178 -0.02 7.43 -16.16
N CYS A 179 -0.32 7.25 -17.45
CA CYS A 179 -1.67 7.03 -17.97
C CYS A 179 -1.94 5.61 -18.47
N MET A 180 -1.00 4.70 -18.23
CA MET A 180 -1.26 3.27 -18.32
C MET A 180 -2.26 2.90 -17.26
#